data_AF-A0A355GRT4-F1
#
_entry.id   AF-A0A355GRT4-F1
#
_cell.length_a   1.000
_cell.length_b   1.000
_cell.length_c   1.000
_cell.angle_alpha   90.00
_cell.angle_beta   90.00
_cell.angle_gamma   90.00
#
_symmetry.space_group_name_H-M   'P 1'
#
loop_
_entity.id
_entity.type
_entity.pdbx_description
1 polymer ?
#
loop_
_entity_poly.entity_id
_entity_poly.type
_entity_poly.pdbx_seq_one_letter_code
_entity_poly.pdbx_strand_id
1 'polypeptide(L)'
;MYLILAKKILSDAVVELKVQAPEIAAKARPGHFIIVRHGERGERIPLTIADWSKEDGSVDFVIQAVGYSTKAICALNPGDNISDLAGPLGQPAVIDRVQSVICVAGGIGAAPIFPQARAYQQLGAKVTTILGARSADLLTWQDRLASISETLITCTDDGSAGEHGMVTAPLQRILQSDAEKPERIV
;
A
#
# COMPACT_ATOMS: atom_id res chain seq x y z
N MET A 1 -16.90 6.57 16.34
CA MET A 1 -17.04 6.99 14.92
C MET A 1 -15.78 7.71 14.53
N TYR A 2 -15.29 7.48 13.32
CA TYR A 2 -14.00 7.97 12.82
C TYR A 2 -14.23 8.79 11.55
N LEU A 3 -13.83 10.07 11.57
CA LEU A 3 -14.09 11.03 10.50
C LEU A 3 -13.19 10.75 9.29
N ILE A 4 -13.79 10.73 8.09
CA ILE A 4 -13.04 10.70 6.83
C ILE A 4 -12.59 12.12 6.51
N LEU A 5 -11.26 12.32 6.49
CA LEU A 5 -10.63 13.61 6.24
C LEU A 5 -10.42 13.86 4.75
N ALA A 6 -10.06 12.82 4.00
CA ALA A 6 -9.84 12.93 2.56
C ALA A 6 -10.13 11.61 1.84
N LYS A 7 -10.38 11.73 0.53
CA LYS A 7 -10.61 10.62 -0.40
C LYS A 7 -9.85 10.91 -1.69
N LYS A 8 -9.13 9.92 -2.19
CA LYS A 8 -8.49 9.96 -3.50
C LYS A 8 -8.93 8.76 -4.33
N ILE A 9 -9.41 9.01 -5.53
CA ILE A 9 -9.73 7.97 -6.51
C ILE A 9 -8.41 7.61 -7.21
N LEU A 10 -7.97 6.37 -7.08
CA LEU A 10 -6.74 5.88 -7.69
C LEU A 10 -7.02 5.17 -9.03
N SER A 11 -8.20 4.56 -9.15
CA SER A 11 -8.77 4.02 -10.39
C SER A 11 -10.29 3.87 -10.24
N ASP A 12 -10.98 3.41 -11.28
CA ASP A 12 -12.43 3.15 -11.25
C ASP A 12 -12.87 2.23 -10.11
N ALA A 13 -11.98 1.32 -9.67
CA ALA A 13 -12.26 0.36 -8.62
C ALA A 13 -11.48 0.59 -7.33
N VAL A 14 -10.50 1.50 -7.29
CA VAL A 14 -9.57 1.65 -6.16
C VAL A 14 -9.64 3.07 -5.58
N VAL A 15 -9.87 3.14 -4.27
CA VAL A 15 -9.95 4.38 -3.51
C VAL A 15 -8.98 4.35 -2.34
N GLU A 16 -8.35 5.48 -2.08
CA GLU A 16 -7.60 5.78 -0.86
C GLU A 16 -8.45 6.66 0.05
N LEU A 17 -8.60 6.27 1.31
CA LEU A 17 -9.28 7.05 2.34
C LEU A 17 -8.30 7.41 3.44
N LYS A 18 -8.33 8.68 3.86
CA LYS A 18 -7.62 9.21 5.02
C LYS A 18 -8.60 9.46 6.14
N VAL A 19 -8.35 8.89 7.32
CA VAL A 19 -9.30 8.86 8.43
C VAL A 19 -8.64 9.34 9.71
N GLN A 20 -9.35 10.18 10.48
CA GLN A 20 -8.90 10.65 11.79
C GLN A 20 -8.90 9.50 12.80
N ALA A 21 -7.73 9.06 13.25
CA ALA A 21 -7.57 7.96 14.19
C ALA A 21 -6.26 8.11 15.00
N PRO A 22 -6.18 9.11 15.91
CA PRO A 22 -4.92 9.53 16.53
C PRO A 22 -4.25 8.41 17.34
N GLU A 23 -5.03 7.59 18.04
CA GLU A 23 -4.53 6.45 18.81
C GLU A 23 -3.91 5.36 17.92
N ILE A 24 -4.47 5.18 16.72
CA ILE A 24 -3.96 4.22 15.75
C ILE A 24 -2.69 4.76 15.11
N ALA A 25 -2.73 6.01 14.65
CA ALA A 25 -1.61 6.70 14.00
C ALA A 25 -0.36 6.77 14.89
N ALA A 26 -0.54 7.00 16.20
CA ALA A 26 0.56 7.04 17.16
C ALA A 26 1.35 5.71 17.24
N LYS A 27 0.70 4.58 16.97
CA LYS A 27 1.24 3.21 17.13
C LYS A 27 1.45 2.48 15.79
N ALA A 28 1.01 3.06 14.68
CA ALA A 28 1.11 2.46 13.35
C ALA A 28 2.58 2.24 12.96
N ARG A 29 2.83 1.11 12.31
CA ARG A 29 4.13 0.66 11.80
C ARG A 29 3.91 -0.08 10.48
N PRO A 30 4.92 -0.16 9.60
CA PRO A 30 4.81 -0.93 8.37
C PRO A 30 4.34 -2.36 8.65
N GLY A 31 3.43 -2.90 7.84
CA GLY A 31 2.85 -4.24 8.00
C GLY A 31 1.62 -4.32 8.92
N HIS A 32 1.29 -3.27 9.67
CA HIS A 32 0.05 -3.24 10.45
C HIS A 32 -1.19 -3.09 9.57
N PHE A 33 -2.31 -3.61 10.06
CA PHE A 33 -3.64 -3.43 9.46
C PHE A 33 -4.66 -2.94 10.47
N ILE A 34 -5.85 -2.58 9.99
CA ILE A 34 -7.02 -2.15 10.77
C ILE A 34 -8.22 -3.01 10.40
N ILE A 35 -9.14 -3.20 11.34
CA ILE A 35 -10.48 -3.74 11.06
C ILE A 35 -11.44 -2.57 10.92
N VAL A 36 -12.14 -2.52 9.79
CA VAL A 36 -13.11 -1.47 9.44
C VAL A 36 -14.52 -2.05 9.44
N ARG A 37 -15.46 -1.32 10.04
CA ARG A 37 -16.90 -1.54 9.85
C ARG A 37 -17.57 -0.23 9.46
N HIS A 38 -18.16 -0.21 8.26
CA HIS A 38 -18.71 1.02 7.65
C HIS A 38 -20.03 1.50 8.28
N GLY A 39 -20.78 0.63 8.95
CA GLY A 39 -22.11 0.90 9.49
C GLY A 39 -22.54 -0.16 10.49
N GLU A 40 -23.59 0.08 11.28
CA GLU A 40 -24.06 -0.88 12.30
C GLU A 40 -24.34 -2.29 11.77
N ARG A 41 -24.86 -2.38 10.54
CA ARG A 41 -25.15 -3.65 9.84
C ARG A 41 -23.99 -4.13 8.94
N GLY A 42 -22.87 -3.42 8.92
CA GLY A 42 -21.70 -3.79 8.14
C GLY A 42 -20.93 -4.95 8.77
N GLU A 43 -20.24 -5.73 7.95
CA GLU A 43 -19.23 -6.68 8.42
C GLU A 43 -17.92 -5.97 8.78
N ARG A 44 -17.08 -6.68 9.52
CA ARG A 44 -15.74 -6.25 9.95
C ARG A 44 -14.71 -6.79 8.96
N ILE A 45 -14.09 -5.92 8.17
CA ILE A 45 -13.10 -6.33 7.16
C ILE A 45 -11.70 -5.80 7.49
N PRO A 46 -10.63 -6.57 7.24
CA PRO A 46 -9.26 -6.11 7.39
C PRO A 46 -8.82 -5.25 6.20
N LEU A 47 -8.19 -4.11 6.47
CA LEU A 47 -7.53 -3.25 5.48
C LEU A 47 -6.15 -2.86 5.99
N THR A 48 -5.14 -2.93 5.12
CA THR A 48 -3.78 -2.54 5.51
C THR A 48 -3.69 -1.04 5.76
N ILE A 49 -2.94 -0.64 6.79
CA ILE A 49 -2.56 0.76 6.98
C ILE A 49 -1.51 1.07 5.90
N ALA A 50 -1.88 1.90 4.94
CA ALA A 50 -1.07 2.25 3.79
C ALA A 50 -0.17 3.47 4.04
N ASP A 51 -0.64 4.41 4.88
CA ASP A 51 0.17 5.48 5.46
C ASP A 51 -0.45 6.01 6.75
N TRP A 52 0.27 6.88 7.48
CA TRP A 52 -0.22 7.55 8.69
C TRP A 52 0.58 8.81 8.99
N SER A 53 -0.02 9.75 9.72
CA SER A 53 0.68 10.90 10.30
C SER A 53 0.37 11.01 11.79
N LYS A 54 1.43 11.16 12.60
CA LYS A 54 1.28 11.37 14.04
C LYS A 54 0.89 12.81 14.34
N GLU A 55 1.26 13.73 13.46
CA GLU A 55 1.07 15.17 13.58
C GLU A 55 -0.41 15.55 13.43
N ASP A 56 -1.09 15.04 12.40
CA ASP A 56 -2.53 15.26 12.22
C ASP A 56 -3.39 14.11 12.79
N GLY A 57 -2.77 13.03 13.27
CA GLY A 57 -3.44 11.90 13.90
C GLY A 57 -4.26 11.06 12.92
N SER A 58 -3.87 10.98 11.65
CA SER A 58 -4.58 10.23 10.62
C SER A 58 -3.96 8.87 10.30
N VAL A 59 -4.79 7.98 9.74
CA VAL A 59 -4.36 6.77 9.05
C VAL A 59 -5.00 6.71 7.67
N ASP A 60 -4.24 6.22 6.71
CA ASP A 60 -4.62 6.10 5.32
C ASP A 60 -4.70 4.62 4.97
N PHE A 61 -5.72 4.22 4.22
CA PHE A 61 -5.84 2.86 3.69
C PHE A 61 -6.39 2.88 2.27
N VAL A 62 -5.98 1.89 1.49
CA VAL A 62 -6.39 1.71 0.09
C VAL A 62 -7.31 0.51 0.00
N ILE A 63 -8.40 0.66 -0.75
CA ILE A 63 -9.45 -0.34 -0.87
C ILE A 63 -9.91 -0.50 -2.32
N GLN A 64 -10.08 -1.76 -2.73
CA GLN A 64 -10.67 -2.10 -4.03
C GLN A 64 -12.12 -2.55 -3.87
N ALA A 65 -13.01 -2.00 -4.71
CA ALA A 65 -14.45 -2.22 -4.71
C ALA A 65 -14.86 -3.60 -5.28
N VAL A 66 -14.45 -4.68 -4.61
CA VAL A 66 -14.69 -6.08 -5.04
C VAL A 66 -15.97 -6.73 -4.50
N GLY A 67 -16.56 -6.21 -3.41
CA GLY A 67 -17.68 -6.84 -2.70
C GLY A 67 -18.58 -5.82 -2.02
N TYR A 68 -19.58 -6.29 -1.26
CA TYR A 68 -20.58 -5.41 -0.64
C TYR A 68 -19.92 -4.35 0.27
N SER A 69 -19.14 -4.79 1.27
CA SER A 69 -18.55 -3.88 2.24
C SER A 69 -17.48 -2.98 1.66
N THR A 70 -16.67 -3.50 0.74
CA THR A 70 -15.66 -2.66 0.08
C THR A 70 -16.29 -1.62 -0.82
N LYS A 71 -17.36 -1.95 -1.56
CA LYS A 71 -18.15 -0.96 -2.32
C LYS A 71 -18.80 0.08 -1.41
N ALA A 72 -19.37 -0.34 -0.28
CA ALA A 72 -19.97 0.57 0.69
C ALA A 72 -18.95 1.55 1.29
N ILE A 73 -17.74 1.07 1.62
CA ILE A 73 -16.65 1.92 2.12
C ILE A 73 -16.15 2.86 1.01
N CYS A 74 -15.95 2.37 -0.22
CA CYS A 74 -15.54 3.21 -1.35
C CYS A 74 -16.56 4.32 -1.69
N ALA A 75 -17.83 4.14 -1.33
CA ALA A 75 -18.89 5.13 -1.55
C ALA A 75 -18.85 6.29 -0.53
N LEU A 76 -18.18 6.12 0.61
CA LEU A 76 -18.02 7.18 1.62
C LEU A 76 -17.17 8.33 1.08
N ASN A 77 -17.39 9.53 1.59
CA ASN A 77 -16.76 10.77 1.18
C ASN A 77 -16.17 11.54 2.37
N PRO A 78 -15.28 12.53 2.14
CA PRO A 78 -14.82 13.41 3.20
C PRO A 78 -15.99 14.05 3.94
N GLY A 79 -15.93 14.07 5.27
CA GLY A 79 -17.05 14.49 6.14
C GLY A 79 -17.93 13.33 6.63
N ASP A 80 -17.93 12.19 5.94
CA ASP A 80 -18.61 10.98 6.42
C ASP A 80 -17.83 10.33 7.58
N ASN A 81 -18.49 9.36 8.24
CA ASN A 81 -17.92 8.63 9.36
C ASN A 81 -17.89 7.13 9.10
N ILE A 82 -16.79 6.50 9.53
CA ILE A 82 -16.71 5.06 9.72
C ILE A 82 -17.20 4.74 11.14
N SER A 83 -18.10 3.76 11.29
CA SER A 83 -18.65 3.41 12.59
C SER A 83 -17.57 2.91 13.53
N ASP A 84 -16.81 1.89 13.10
CA ASP A 84 -15.74 1.29 13.89
C ASP A 84 -14.45 1.13 13.11
N LEU A 85 -13.37 1.45 13.80
CA LEU A 85 -12.00 1.29 13.36
C LEU A 85 -11.24 0.67 14.53
N ALA A 86 -10.65 -0.51 14.34
CA ALA A 86 -9.87 -1.18 15.37
C ALA A 86 -8.44 -1.43 14.87
N GLY A 87 -7.46 -0.91 15.59
CA GLY A 87 -6.05 -1.18 15.36
C GLY A 87 -5.10 -0.22 16.08
N PRO A 88 -3.82 -0.18 15.67
CA PRO A 88 -3.26 -1.06 14.64
C PRO A 88 -3.21 -2.52 15.12
N LEU A 89 -3.38 -3.45 14.20
CA LEU A 89 -3.34 -4.90 14.43
C LEU A 89 -2.25 -5.56 13.58
N GLY A 90 -1.96 -6.81 13.90
CA GLY A 90 -0.91 -7.59 13.24
C GLY A 90 0.47 -7.38 13.86
N GLN A 91 1.44 -8.15 13.38
CA GLN A 91 2.84 -7.92 13.69
C GLN A 91 3.42 -6.92 12.70
N PRO A 92 4.25 -5.96 13.14
CA PRO A 92 4.94 -5.08 12.22
C PRO A 92 5.90 -5.89 11.33
N ALA A 93 6.15 -5.40 10.13
CA ALA A 93 7.18 -5.94 9.25
C ALA A 93 8.55 -5.86 9.94
N VAL A 94 9.38 -6.88 9.74
CA VAL A 94 10.76 -6.90 10.23
C VAL A 94 11.62 -6.12 9.24
N ILE A 95 12.02 -4.92 9.63
CA ILE A 95 12.83 -4.02 8.80
C ILE A 95 14.24 -3.96 9.37
N ASP A 96 15.10 -4.83 8.84
CA ASP A 96 16.53 -4.87 9.18
C ASP A 96 17.31 -3.81 8.38
N ARG A 97 18.46 -3.37 8.90
CA ARG A 97 19.38 -2.52 8.13
C ARG A 97 20.10 -3.36 7.09
N VAL A 98 19.83 -3.07 5.83
CA VAL A 98 20.41 -3.75 4.66
C VAL A 98 20.94 -2.72 3.68
N GLN A 99 21.88 -3.11 2.81
CA GLN A 99 22.39 -2.22 1.77
C GLN A 99 21.44 -2.11 0.57
N SER A 100 20.72 -3.17 0.25
CA SER A 100 19.84 -3.25 -0.91
C SER A 100 18.60 -4.10 -0.65
N VAL A 101 17.46 -3.65 -1.17
CA VAL A 101 16.18 -4.35 -1.06
C VAL A 101 15.40 -4.26 -2.37
N ILE A 102 14.76 -5.38 -2.75
CA ILE A 102 13.74 -5.38 -3.80
C ILE A 102 12.37 -5.52 -3.14
N CYS A 103 11.47 -4.57 -3.40
CA CYS A 103 10.08 -4.65 -2.99
C CYS A 103 9.20 -5.00 -4.17
N VAL A 104 8.45 -6.09 -4.09
CA VAL A 104 7.58 -6.59 -5.16
C VAL A 104 6.12 -6.37 -4.77
N ALA A 105 5.37 -5.67 -5.61
CA ALA A 105 3.99 -5.28 -5.36
C ALA A 105 3.09 -5.64 -6.55
N GLY A 106 1.84 -6.04 -6.27
CA GLY A 106 0.82 -6.32 -7.28
C GLY A 106 -0.48 -5.55 -7.05
N GLY A 107 -0.86 -4.66 -7.97
CA GLY A 107 -2.07 -3.85 -7.92
C GLY A 107 -2.18 -3.05 -6.63
N ILE A 108 -3.22 -3.32 -5.84
CA ILE A 108 -3.39 -2.70 -4.51
C ILE A 108 -2.29 -3.06 -3.51
N GLY A 109 -1.44 -4.06 -3.82
CA GLY A 109 -0.23 -4.39 -3.08
C GLY A 109 0.81 -3.26 -3.03
N ALA A 110 0.69 -2.23 -3.87
CA ALA A 110 1.47 -1.00 -3.72
C ALA A 110 1.28 -0.35 -2.33
N ALA A 111 0.06 -0.37 -1.81
CA ALA A 111 -0.31 0.23 -0.53
C ALA A 111 0.41 -0.40 0.69
N PRO A 112 0.41 -1.74 0.89
CA PRO A 112 1.16 -2.36 1.97
C PRO A 112 2.69 -2.33 1.79
N ILE A 113 3.18 -2.21 0.55
CA ILE A 113 4.62 -2.17 0.25
C ILE A 113 5.22 -0.78 0.50
N PHE A 114 4.51 0.29 0.16
CA PHE A 114 4.99 1.66 0.33
C PHE A 114 5.58 1.97 1.72
N PRO A 115 4.90 1.69 2.87
CA PRO A 115 5.47 2.01 4.18
C PRO A 115 6.70 1.16 4.51
N GLN A 116 6.83 -0.05 3.95
CA GLN A 116 8.01 -0.91 4.14
C GLN A 116 9.19 -0.38 3.31
N ALA A 117 8.96 -0.09 2.03
CA ALA A 117 9.95 0.51 1.14
C ALA A 117 10.48 1.84 1.72
N ARG A 118 9.60 2.69 2.24
CA ARG A 118 9.97 3.95 2.91
C ARG A 118 10.84 3.70 4.14
N ALA A 119 10.53 2.67 4.94
CA ALA A 119 11.32 2.34 6.12
C ALA A 119 12.74 1.85 5.75
N TYR A 120 12.89 1.03 4.71
CA TYR A 120 14.21 0.62 4.22
C TYR A 120 15.01 1.80 3.66
N GLN A 121 14.36 2.68 2.86
CA GLN A 121 15.00 3.89 2.33
C GLN A 121 15.50 4.79 3.47
N GLN A 122 14.70 4.99 4.52
CA GLN A 122 15.09 5.78 5.70
C GLN A 122 16.27 5.18 6.48
N LEU A 123 16.50 3.86 6.38
CA LEU A 123 17.69 3.19 6.94
C LEU A 123 18.91 3.23 6.01
N GLY A 124 18.77 3.83 4.82
CA GLY A 124 19.83 4.01 3.83
C GLY A 124 19.96 2.88 2.82
N ALA A 125 18.99 1.98 2.73
CA ALA A 125 19.00 0.91 1.73
C ALA A 125 18.72 1.46 0.32
N LYS A 126 19.35 0.87 -0.70
CA LYS A 126 18.97 1.04 -2.10
C LYS A 126 17.69 0.27 -2.37
N VAL A 127 16.59 0.98 -2.60
CA VAL A 127 15.28 0.38 -2.83
C VAL A 127 15.02 0.25 -4.33
N THR A 128 14.85 -0.97 -4.80
CA THR A 128 14.24 -1.26 -6.10
C THR A 128 12.80 -1.69 -5.88
N THR A 129 11.85 -1.11 -6.59
CA THR A 129 10.46 -1.55 -6.56
C THR A 129 10.06 -2.16 -7.89
N ILE A 130 9.37 -3.29 -7.84
CA ILE A 130 8.72 -3.91 -8.98
C ILE A 130 7.21 -3.86 -8.73
N LEU A 131 6.48 -3.09 -9.52
CA LEU A 131 5.04 -2.92 -9.39
C LEU A 131 4.33 -3.53 -10.60
N GLY A 132 3.54 -4.57 -10.37
CA GLY A 132 2.70 -5.17 -11.40
C GLY A 132 1.24 -4.82 -11.24
N ALA A 133 0.48 -4.83 -12.32
CA ALA A 133 -0.99 -4.84 -12.28
C ALA A 133 -1.56 -5.58 -13.50
N ARG A 134 -2.87 -5.82 -13.53
CA ARG A 134 -3.51 -6.44 -14.70
C ARG A 134 -3.48 -5.53 -15.93
N SER A 135 -3.58 -4.22 -15.70
CA SER A 135 -3.69 -3.17 -16.70
C SER A 135 -3.18 -1.84 -16.13
N ALA A 136 -2.90 -0.88 -17.00
CA ALA A 136 -2.28 0.40 -16.66
C ALA A 136 -3.09 1.23 -15.65
N ASP A 137 -4.42 1.19 -15.73
CA ASP A 137 -5.32 1.89 -14.81
C ASP A 137 -5.26 1.36 -13.37
N LEU A 138 -4.74 0.15 -13.18
CA LEU A 138 -4.57 -0.47 -11.86
C LEU A 138 -3.16 -0.30 -11.28
N LEU A 139 -2.23 0.35 -11.99
CA LEU A 139 -0.92 0.74 -11.49
C LEU A 139 -1.04 1.98 -10.58
N THR A 140 -1.48 1.75 -9.35
CA THR A 140 -1.67 2.82 -8.37
C THR A 140 -0.36 3.21 -7.69
N TRP A 141 -0.25 4.47 -7.23
CA TRP A 141 0.87 4.97 -6.42
C TRP A 141 2.28 4.90 -7.05
N GLN A 142 2.37 4.87 -8.38
CA GLN A 142 3.66 4.89 -9.10
C GLN A 142 4.57 6.04 -8.65
N ASP A 143 4.07 7.28 -8.61
CA ASP A 143 4.87 8.44 -8.18
C ASP A 143 5.34 8.34 -6.73
N ARG A 144 4.49 7.79 -5.85
CA ARG A 144 4.84 7.60 -4.43
C ARG A 144 5.99 6.61 -4.29
N LEU A 145 5.90 5.46 -4.96
CA LEU A 145 6.94 4.44 -4.95
C LEU A 145 8.22 4.95 -5.62
N ALA A 146 8.10 5.64 -6.77
CA ALA A 146 9.24 6.26 -7.44
C ALA A 146 9.98 7.27 -6.55
N SER A 147 9.26 8.03 -5.70
CA SER A 147 9.89 9.01 -4.81
C SER A 147 10.77 8.41 -3.69
N ILE A 148 10.59 7.12 -3.39
CA ILE A 148 11.34 6.42 -2.34
C ILE A 148 12.27 5.32 -2.86
N SER A 149 12.22 5.05 -4.17
CA SER A 149 12.97 3.98 -4.82
C SER A 149 14.01 4.55 -5.77
N GLU A 150 15.21 3.97 -5.74
CA GLU A 150 16.26 4.27 -6.72
C GLU A 150 15.84 3.79 -8.12
N THR A 151 15.05 2.73 -8.18
CA THR A 151 14.49 2.19 -9.42
C THR A 151 13.06 1.72 -9.20
N LEU A 152 12.16 2.13 -10.08
CA LEU A 152 10.80 1.59 -10.18
C LEU A 152 10.65 0.89 -11.54
N ILE A 153 10.33 -0.40 -11.50
CA ILE A 153 9.98 -1.21 -12.67
C ILE A 153 8.49 -1.47 -12.61
N THR A 154 7.77 -1.09 -13.65
CA THR A 154 6.34 -1.39 -13.78
C THR A 154 6.10 -2.50 -14.79
N CYS A 155 5.14 -3.38 -14.52
CA CYS A 155 4.70 -4.37 -15.49
C CYS A 155 3.18 -4.54 -15.51
N THR A 156 2.63 -4.89 -16.66
CA THR A 156 1.19 -5.13 -16.84
C THR A 156 0.93 -6.45 -17.54
N ASP A 157 -0.07 -7.20 -17.06
CA ASP A 157 -0.43 -8.49 -17.65
C ASP A 157 -0.87 -8.36 -19.11
N ASP A 158 -1.49 -7.24 -19.48
CA ASP A 158 -1.97 -6.94 -20.84
C ASP A 158 -0.99 -6.11 -21.69
N GLY A 159 0.16 -5.69 -21.11
CA GLY A 159 1.16 -4.87 -21.78
C GLY A 159 0.75 -3.42 -22.00
N SER A 160 -0.33 -2.95 -21.37
CA SER A 160 -0.82 -1.57 -21.49
C SER A 160 0.12 -0.51 -20.89
N ALA A 161 0.99 -0.89 -19.96
CA ALA A 161 2.04 -0.03 -19.41
C ALA A 161 3.26 -0.82 -18.91
N GLY A 162 4.45 -0.20 -19.01
CA GLY A 162 5.69 -0.81 -18.55
C GLY A 162 6.06 -2.07 -19.34
N GLU A 163 6.64 -3.05 -18.66
CA GLU A 163 6.95 -4.36 -19.25
C GLU A 163 5.68 -5.22 -19.35
N HIS A 164 5.51 -5.94 -20.45
CA HIS A 164 4.41 -6.91 -20.58
C HIS A 164 4.71 -8.18 -19.76
N GLY A 165 3.79 -8.53 -18.85
CA GLY A 165 3.82 -9.75 -18.04
C GLY A 165 3.87 -9.50 -16.53
N MET A 166 4.21 -10.56 -15.80
CA MET A 166 4.18 -10.60 -14.33
C MET A 166 5.44 -10.01 -13.71
N VAL A 167 5.32 -9.50 -12.47
CA VAL A 167 6.45 -8.99 -11.64
C VAL A 167 7.58 -9.99 -11.43
N THR A 168 7.31 -11.28 -11.60
CA THR A 168 8.31 -12.34 -11.46
C THR A 168 9.36 -12.31 -12.56
N ALA A 169 9.03 -11.83 -13.76
CA ALA A 169 9.96 -11.73 -14.87
C ALA A 169 11.09 -10.70 -14.61
N PRO A 170 10.81 -9.43 -14.26
CA PRO A 170 11.85 -8.49 -13.87
C PRO A 170 12.61 -8.93 -12.62
N LEU A 171 11.93 -9.54 -11.65
CA LEU A 171 12.60 -10.09 -10.46
C LEU A 171 13.61 -11.17 -10.84
N GLN A 172 13.20 -12.15 -11.64
CA GLN A 172 14.06 -13.23 -12.09
C GLN A 172 15.27 -12.70 -12.87
N ARG A 173 15.05 -11.73 -13.76
CA ARG A 173 16.13 -11.09 -14.52
C ARG A 173 17.17 -10.42 -13.61
N ILE A 174 16.73 -9.69 -12.57
CA ILE A 174 17.65 -9.09 -11.60
C ILE A 174 18.44 -10.18 -10.85
N LEU A 175 17.74 -11.21 -10.38
CA LEU A 175 18.36 -12.32 -9.64
C LEU A 175 19.28 -13.20 -10.49
N GLN A 176 19.14 -13.20 -11.81
CA GLN A 176 20.02 -13.94 -12.73
C GLN A 176 21.16 -13.09 -13.33
N SER A 177 21.10 -11.77 -13.21
CA SER A 177 22.17 -10.88 -13.70
C SER A 177 23.49 -11.05 -12.91
N ASP A 178 24.62 -10.62 -13.47
CA ASP A 178 25.90 -10.60 -12.74
C ASP A 178 26.02 -9.47 -11.72
N ALA A 179 24.97 -8.66 -11.54
CA ALA A 179 24.92 -7.59 -10.56
C ALA A 179 24.87 -8.14 -9.11
N GLU A 180 25.22 -7.27 -8.16
CA GLU A 180 25.10 -7.55 -6.73
C GLU A 180 23.66 -7.95 -6.37
N LYS A 181 23.53 -9.06 -5.63
CA LYS A 181 22.23 -9.59 -5.23
C LYS A 181 21.62 -8.74 -4.12
N PRO A 182 20.29 -8.60 -4.07
CA PRO A 182 19.66 -7.90 -2.97
C PRO A 182 19.87 -8.66 -1.67
N GLU A 183 20.15 -7.95 -0.59
CA GLU A 183 20.21 -8.54 0.75
C GLU A 183 18.81 -8.89 1.28
N ARG A 184 17.76 -8.26 0.72
CA ARG A 184 16.37 -8.52 1.07
C ARG A 184 15.43 -8.45 -0.13
N ILE A 185 14.45 -9.35 -0.16
CA ILE A 185 13.28 -9.27 -1.05
C ILE A 185 12.04 -9.22 -0.16
N VAL A 186 11.14 -8.29 -0.45
CA VAL A 186 9.87 -8.07 0.24
C VAL A 186 8.72 -8.26 -0.73
#